data_AF-A0A380DP59-F1
#
_entry.id   AF-A0A380DP59-F1
#
_cell.length_a   1.000
_cell.length_b   1.000
_cell.length_c   1.000
_cell.angle_alpha   90.00
_cell.angle_beta   90.00
_cell.angle_gamma   90.00
#
_symmetry.space_group_name_H-M   'P 1'
#
loop_
_entity.id
_entity.type
_entity.pdbx_description
1 polymer ?
#
loop_
_entity_poly.entity_id
_entity_poly.type
_entity_poly.pdbx_seq_one_letter_code
_entity_poly.pdbx_strand_id
1 'polypeptide(L)'
;MMLKLLKNVIVNLERILCILDDGNLTSHLNELISLKKDIGYLLLDVNQASVVNGGSRAYTPYSPQVRKLKEGFFFAALTPTLRHLGKLKQS
;
A
#
# COMPACT_ATOMS: atom_id res chain seq x y z
N MET A 1 5.82 -8.54 14.21
CA MET A 1 5.17 -7.51 13.36
C MET A 1 5.99 -7.18 12.12
N MET A 2 7.26 -6.75 12.27
CA MET A 2 8.11 -6.30 11.14
C MET A 2 8.39 -7.39 10.07
N LEU A 3 8.66 -8.65 10.46
CA LEU A 3 8.82 -9.74 9.50
C LEU A 3 7.57 -10.00 8.65
N LYS A 4 6.37 -9.78 9.20
CA LYS A 4 5.10 -9.98 8.48
C LYS A 4 4.92 -8.90 7.40
N LEU A 5 5.26 -7.65 7.72
CA LEU A 5 5.26 -6.55 6.75
C LEU A 5 6.28 -6.81 5.63
N LEU A 6 7.48 -7.24 5.98
CA LEU A 6 8.53 -7.54 4.99
C LEU A 6 8.10 -8.64 4.00
N LYS A 7 7.50 -9.72 4.51
CA LYS A 7 6.94 -10.79 3.67
C LYS A 7 5.85 -10.26 2.73
N ASN A 8 4.95 -9.42 3.23
CA ASN A 8 3.88 -8.84 2.41
C ASN A 8 4.44 -7.89 1.32
N VAL A 9 5.52 -7.16 1.60
CA VAL A 9 6.19 -6.33 0.58
C VAL A 9 6.74 -7.21 -0.55
N ILE A 10 7.49 -8.26 -0.21
CA ILE A 10 8.12 -9.16 -1.19
C ILE A 10 7.06 -9.81 -2.09
N VAL A 11 6.01 -10.39 -1.49
CA VAL A 11 4.95 -11.08 -2.25
C VAL A 11 4.24 -10.12 -3.22
N ASN A 12 3.98 -8.86 -2.82
CA ASN A 12 3.34 -7.91 -3.73
C ASN A 12 4.28 -7.43 -4.85
N LEU A 13 5.58 -7.34 -4.60
CA LEU A 13 6.58 -7.01 -5.64
C LEU A 13 6.69 -8.13 -6.68
N GLU A 14 6.73 -9.39 -6.25
CA GLU A 14 6.75 -10.54 -7.16
C GLU A 14 5.50 -10.56 -8.06
N ARG A 15 4.32 -10.30 -7.49
CA ARG A 15 3.07 -10.20 -8.26
C ARG A 15 3.11 -9.08 -9.30
N ILE A 16 3.66 -7.91 -8.97
CA ILE A 16 3.84 -6.82 -9.94
C ILE A 16 4.71 -7.28 -11.10
N LEU A 17 5.85 -7.90 -10.82
CA LEU A 17 6.78 -8.37 -11.85
C LEU A 17 6.10 -9.37 -12.79
N CYS A 18 5.37 -10.35 -12.26
CA CYS A 18 4.63 -11.31 -13.08
C CYS A 18 3.60 -10.65 -14.01
N ILE A 19 2.84 -9.66 -13.52
CA ILE A 19 1.85 -8.93 -14.35
C ILE A 19 2.53 -8.11 -15.44
N LEU A 20 3.69 -7.52 -15.15
CA LEU A 20 4.45 -6.72 -16.12
C LEU A 20 5.06 -7.61 -17.22
N ASP A 21 5.49 -8.82 -16.88
CA ASP A 21 6.09 -9.76 -17.83
C ASP A 21 5.08 -10.35 -18.84
N ASP A 22 3.80 -10.47 -18.47
CA ASP A 22 2.74 -11.00 -19.37
C ASP A 22 2.40 -10.04 -20.53
N GLY A 23 2.68 -8.75 -20.38
CA GLY A 23 2.47 -7.73 -21.43
C GLY A 23 1.00 -7.40 -21.73
N ASN A 24 0.02 -8.12 -21.14
CA ASN A 24 -1.41 -7.85 -21.26
C ASN A 24 -2.00 -7.38 -19.93
N LEU A 25 -2.07 -6.07 -19.72
CA LEU A 25 -2.59 -5.53 -18.46
C LEU A 25 -4.09 -5.80 -18.24
N THR A 26 -4.85 -6.00 -19.32
CA THR A 26 -6.30 -6.16 -19.27
C THR A 26 -6.71 -7.52 -18.70
N SER A 27 -5.96 -8.59 -19.02
CA SER A 27 -6.19 -9.93 -18.43
C SER A 27 -5.98 -9.96 -16.92
N HIS A 28 -5.18 -9.03 -16.38
CA HIS A 28 -4.85 -8.94 -14.96
C HIS A 28 -5.63 -7.88 -14.19
N LEU A 29 -6.71 -7.31 -14.74
CA LEU A 29 -7.42 -6.18 -14.11
C LEU A 29 -7.87 -6.48 -12.66
N ASN A 30 -8.44 -7.65 -12.41
CA ASN A 30 -8.87 -8.08 -11.07
C ASN A 30 -7.68 -8.22 -10.10
N GLU A 31 -6.56 -8.70 -10.63
CA GLU A 31 -5.34 -8.84 -9.85
C GLU A 31 -4.75 -7.48 -9.50
N LEU A 32 -4.71 -6.54 -10.45
CA LEU A 32 -4.30 -5.15 -10.23
C LEU A 32 -5.19 -4.42 -9.22
N ILE A 33 -6.50 -4.66 -9.25
CA ILE A 33 -7.44 -4.12 -8.25
C ILE A 33 -7.09 -4.65 -6.85
N SER A 34 -6.84 -5.95 -6.72
CA SER A 34 -6.43 -6.53 -5.44
C SER A 34 -5.07 -5.98 -5.01
N LEU A 35 -4.11 -5.89 -5.93
CA LEU A 35 -2.76 -5.43 -5.67
C LEU A 35 -2.72 -3.96 -5.22
N LYS A 36 -3.48 -3.07 -5.88
CA LYS A 36 -3.63 -1.67 -5.44
C LYS A 36 -4.18 -1.60 -4.01
N LYS A 37 -5.16 -2.45 -3.68
CA LYS A 37 -5.75 -2.52 -2.34
C LYS A 37 -4.73 -3.00 -1.30
N ASP A 38 -4.03 -4.10 -1.61
CA ASP A 38 -3.05 -4.73 -0.73
C ASP A 38 -1.89 -3.76 -0.44
N ILE A 39 -1.36 -3.08 -1.46
CA ILE A 39 -0.31 -2.06 -1.34
C ILE A 39 -0.78 -0.87 -0.51
N GLY A 40 -1.99 -0.38 -0.72
CA GLY A 40 -2.48 0.78 0.03
C GLY A 40 -2.62 0.51 1.52
N TYR A 41 -3.11 -0.68 1.92
CA TYR A 41 -3.12 -1.06 3.34
C TYR A 41 -1.71 -1.27 3.89
N LEU A 42 -0.82 -1.93 3.13
CA LEU A 42 0.57 -2.14 3.53
C LEU A 42 1.30 -0.81 3.76
N LEU A 43 1.06 0.18 2.91
CA LEU A 43 1.69 1.49 3.00
C LEU A 43 1.20 2.27 4.24
N LEU A 44 -0.09 2.17 4.57
CA LEU A 44 -0.63 2.71 5.83
C LEU A 44 -0.01 2.03 7.05
N ASP A 45 0.06 0.70 7.07
CA ASP A 45 0.63 -0.07 8.17
C ASP A 45 2.11 0.26 8.40
N VAL A 46 2.91 0.31 7.34
CA VAL A 46 4.35 0.62 7.41
C VAL A 46 4.57 2.05 7.87
N ASN A 47 3.82 3.03 7.36
CA ASN A 47 3.99 4.42 7.74
C ASN A 47 3.54 4.67 9.19
N GLN A 48 2.46 4.04 9.62
CA GLN A 48 2.02 4.09 11.02
C GLN A 48 3.07 3.47 11.95
N ALA A 49 3.58 2.28 11.60
CA ALA A 49 4.64 1.63 12.38
C ALA A 49 5.91 2.47 12.44
N SER A 50 6.25 3.18 11.35
CA SER A 50 7.41 4.09 11.29
C SER A 50 7.27 5.28 12.25
N VAL A 51 6.09 5.89 12.33
CA VAL A 51 5.80 6.97 13.29
C VAL A 51 5.90 6.45 14.73
N VAL A 52 5.29 5.31 15.04
CA VAL A 52 5.32 4.71 16.39
C VAL A 52 6.74 4.37 16.82
N ASN A 53 7.52 3.72 15.95
CA ASN A 53 8.90 3.31 16.25
C ASN A 53 9.85 4.51 16.42
N GLY A 54 9.59 5.62 15.71
CA GLY A 54 10.38 6.83 15.83
C GLY A 54 10.09 7.66 17.09
N GLY A 55 9.08 7.28 17.88
CA GLY A 55 8.71 7.96 19.13
C GLY A 55 8.33 9.42 18.93
N SER A 56 8.47 10.24 19.97
CA SER A 56 8.04 11.65 19.97
C SER A 56 8.63 12.49 18.83
N ARG A 57 9.88 12.23 18.43
CA ARG A 57 10.55 12.92 17.32
C ARG A 57 9.84 12.71 15.99
N ALA A 58 9.30 11.50 15.77
CA ALA A 58 8.56 11.16 14.57
C ALA A 58 7.15 11.73 14.52
N TYR A 59 6.71 12.47 15.54
CA TYR A 59 5.46 13.26 15.51
C TYR A 59 5.69 14.74 15.21
N THR A 60 6.95 15.19 15.12
CA THR A 60 7.24 16.59 14.78
C THR A 60 6.69 16.92 13.38
N PRO A 61 6.15 18.13 13.15
CA PRO A 61 5.43 18.48 11.92
C PRO A 61 6.22 18.26 10.62
N TYR A 62 7.54 18.39 10.71
CA TYR A 62 8.46 18.30 9.58
C TYR A 62 9.22 16.95 9.53
N SER A 63 8.87 16.00 10.40
CA SER A 63 9.49 14.68 10.35
C SER A 63 9.15 13.94 9.05
N PRO A 64 10.11 13.20 8.47
CA PRO A 64 9.85 12.36 7.31
C PRO A 64 8.72 11.34 7.54
N GLN A 65 8.56 10.85 8.78
CA GLN A 65 7.56 9.85 9.15
C GLN A 65 6.14 10.40 9.07
N VAL A 66 5.86 11.57 9.68
CA VAL A 66 4.54 12.23 9.54
C VAL A 66 4.26 12.56 8.08
N ARG A 67 5.26 13.04 7.33
CA ARG A 67 5.08 13.33 5.89
C ARG A 67 4.64 12.09 5.13
N LYS A 68 5.35 10.96 5.30
CA LYS A 68 4.99 9.69 4.67
C LYS A 68 3.63 9.17 5.10
N LEU A 69 3.27 9.33 6.38
CA LEU A 69 1.93 8.94 6.87
C LEU A 69 0.82 9.74 6.15
N LYS A 70 1.01 11.06 5.97
CA LYS A 70 0.07 11.92 5.22
C LYS A 70 -0.01 11.50 3.74
N GLU A 71 1.13 11.25 3.10
CA GLU A 71 1.18 10.73 1.73
C GLU A 71 0.45 9.38 1.61
N GLY A 72 0.53 8.53 2.63
CA GLY A 72 -0.20 7.26 2.65
C GLY A 72 -1.71 7.42 2.75
N PHE A 73 -2.20 8.35 3.57
CA PHE A 73 -3.63 8.70 3.58
C PHE A 73 -4.10 9.29 2.24
N PHE A 74 -3.26 10.11 1.60
CA PHE A 74 -3.55 10.61 0.26
C PHE A 74 -3.66 9.45 -0.75
N PHE A 75 -2.71 8.52 -0.76
CA PHE A 75 -2.75 7.34 -1.62
C PHE A 75 -4.02 6.51 -1.43
N ALA A 76 -4.43 6.28 -0.19
CA ALA A 76 -5.64 5.52 0.13
C ALA A 76 -6.94 6.19 -0.38
N ALA A 77 -6.91 7.52 -0.53
CA ALA A 77 -8.01 8.35 -1.01
C ALA A 77 -7.99 8.58 -2.54
N LEU A 78 -6.97 8.12 -3.27
CA LEU A 78 -6.93 8.25 -4.73
C LEU A 78 -7.95 7.34 -5.40
N THR A 79 -8.77 7.90 -6.29
CA THR A 79 -9.79 7.14 -7.03
C THR A 79 -9.16 6.07 -7.96
N PRO A 80 -9.70 4.83 -8.00
CA PRO A 80 -10.65 4.26 -7.04
C PRO A 80 -10.02 4.11 -5.64
N THR A 81 -10.70 4.65 -4.62
CA THR A 81 -10.23 4.61 -3.21
C THR A 81 -10.16 3.18 -2.68
N LEU A 82 -9.46 2.95 -1.55
CA LEU A 82 -9.44 1.62 -0.92
C LEU A 82 -10.84 1.06 -0.63
N ARG A 83 -11.79 1.95 -0.30
CA ARG A 83 -13.20 1.59 -0.11
C ARG A 83 -13.86 1.17 -1.42
N HIS A 84 -13.61 1.88 -2.52
CA HIS A 84 -14.14 1.52 -3.84
C HIS A 84 -13.57 0.19 -4.33
N LEU A 85 -12.27 -0.06 -4.14
CA LEU A 85 -11.63 -1.33 -4.50
C LEU A 85 -12.24 -2.53 -3.78
N GLY A 86 -12.71 -2.35 -2.54
CA GLY A 86 -13.42 -3.40 -1.80
C GLY A 86 -14.72 -3.85 -2.46
N LYS A 87 -15.42 -2.93 -3.16
CA LYS A 87 -16.65 -3.23 -3.89
C LYS A 87 -16.36 -3.85 -5.26
N LEU A 88 -15.35 -3.34 -5.97
CA LEU A 88 -14.95 -3.83 -7.29
C LEU A 88 -14.41 -5.27 -7.28
N LYS A 89 -13.92 -5.76 -6.14
CA LYS A 89 -13.49 -7.15 -5.99
C LYS A 89 -14.67 -8.15 -5.88
N GLN A 90 -15.88 -7.68 -5.60
CA GLN A 90 -17.07 -8.54 -5.41
C GLN A 90 -17.95 -8.64 -6.67
N SER A 91 -17.63 -7.87 -7.72
CA SER A 91 -18.28 -7.87 -9.04
C SER A 91 -17.49 -8.73 -10.02
#